data_AF-A0A814TA03-F1
#
_entry.id   AF-A0A814TA03-F1
#
_cell.length_a   1.000
_cell.length_b   1.000
_cell.length_c   1.000
_cell.angle_alpha   90.00
_cell.angle_beta   90.00
_cell.angle_gamma   90.00
#
_symmetry.space_group_name_H-M   'P 1'
#
loop_
_entity.id
_entity.type
_entity.pdbx_description
1 polymer ?
#
loop_
_entity_poly.entity_id
_entity_poly.type
_entity_poly.pdbx_seq_one_letter_code
_entity_poly.pdbx_strand_id
1 'polypeptide(L)'
;MTQVRNKRRNERLRPAHDIIGGENHNDYPTQTLFEEIKEKKLPFVSNIVIIGRLRDTWDKQSELGEYYQKFISSLSSIIEKGLEHHEHNTPDSYNTQHATGLLLIFPTLFVHCLEVTNPALKLVLEDLNQSINTQDGLIREASILNISYNIKTRIYPNWTFKSIKLAVEDLDAQPAETTETIALEVLGKLLRLAKYQAEERQRNERPIDILANIDQQRADLLPNQANINYLLKQPIFRTADDILKNYKRPVNIRFESDLTAPPTHRLFPITF
;
A
#
# COMPACT_ATOMS: atom_id res chain seq x y z
N MET A 1 -20.50 56.78 -8.98
CA MET A 1 -19.49 57.77 -8.54
C MET A 1 -19.77 58.16 -7.10
N THR A 2 -19.05 57.59 -6.12
CA THR A 2 -19.06 58.11 -4.74
C THR A 2 -17.70 57.81 -4.12
N GLN A 3 -16.97 58.87 -3.78
CA GLN A 3 -15.68 58.85 -3.10
C GLN A 3 -15.85 59.08 -1.59
N VAL A 4 -15.08 58.30 -0.82
CA VAL A 4 -14.19 58.71 0.30
C VAL A 4 -14.78 59.35 1.56
N ARG A 5 -14.59 58.69 2.73
CA ARG A 5 -13.76 59.27 3.81
C ARG A 5 -13.34 58.29 4.92
N ASN A 6 -12.03 58.31 5.18
CA ASN A 6 -11.25 57.68 6.25
C ASN A 6 -11.68 58.06 7.67
N LYS A 7 -11.41 57.17 8.64
CA LYS A 7 -11.20 57.55 10.05
C LYS A 7 -10.01 56.80 10.66
N ARG A 8 -9.29 57.52 11.52
CA ARG A 8 -7.88 57.37 11.88
C ARG A 8 -7.65 56.46 13.11
N ARG A 9 -6.56 55.68 13.02
CA ARG A 9 -5.44 55.47 13.96
C ARG A 9 -5.53 56.14 15.36
N ASN A 10 -5.30 55.35 16.41
CA ASN A 10 -4.79 55.82 17.69
C ASN A 10 -3.68 54.87 18.17
N GLU A 11 -2.44 55.37 18.16
CA GLU A 11 -1.27 54.79 18.82
C GLU A 11 -1.15 55.41 20.22
N ARG A 12 -0.92 54.59 21.26
CA ARG A 12 -0.26 55.03 22.49
C ARG A 12 0.72 53.97 23.00
N LEU A 13 1.99 54.29 22.74
CA LEU A 13 3.26 54.05 23.44
C LEU A 13 3.27 53.17 24.71
N ARG A 14 4.23 52.22 24.70
CA ARG A 14 4.71 51.42 25.84
C ARG A 14 5.62 52.26 26.75
N PRO A 15 5.87 51.79 27.98
CA PRO A 15 7.18 51.88 28.61
C PRO A 15 7.84 50.49 28.75
N ALA A 16 9.17 50.45 28.64
CA ALA A 16 10.03 49.28 28.77
C ALA A 16 10.96 49.45 29.98
N HIS A 17 11.22 48.33 30.68
CA HIS A 17 12.21 47.99 31.74
C HIS A 17 11.50 47.12 32.81
N ASP A 18 11.90 45.92 33.23
CA ASP A 18 13.12 45.12 33.11
C ASP A 18 12.77 43.61 33.11
N ILE A 19 13.34 42.78 32.21
CA ILE A 19 14.43 41.79 32.37
C ILE A 19 14.23 40.66 33.43
N ILE A 20 14.33 39.42 32.92
CA ILE A 20 14.64 38.09 33.52
C ILE A 20 13.50 37.29 34.16
N GLY A 21 13.13 36.18 33.49
CA GLY A 21 12.56 35.01 34.16
C GLY A 21 11.88 34.03 33.21
N GLY A 22 12.48 32.84 33.04
CA GLY A 22 11.74 31.61 32.70
C GLY A 22 11.91 31.10 31.28
N GLU A 23 12.88 30.21 31.10
CA GLU A 23 12.91 29.25 29.99
C GLU A 23 11.67 28.32 29.99
N ASN A 24 11.46 27.71 28.82
CA ASN A 24 10.75 26.45 28.56
C ASN A 24 9.26 26.53 28.20
N HIS A 25 8.99 26.70 26.91
CA HIS A 25 8.10 25.76 26.21
C HIS A 25 8.51 25.63 24.74
N ASN A 26 9.39 24.66 24.47
CA ASN A 26 9.50 24.05 23.16
C ASN A 26 8.25 23.17 22.98
N ASP A 27 7.16 23.77 22.51
CA ASP A 27 6.01 23.01 21.97
C ASP A 27 6.40 22.45 20.60
N TYR A 28 7.22 21.40 20.61
CA TYR A 28 7.21 20.43 19.52
C TYR A 28 6.20 19.35 19.91
N PRO A 29 5.25 18.97 19.05
CA PRO A 29 4.37 17.85 19.35
C PRO A 29 5.22 16.57 19.35
N THR A 30 5.65 16.15 20.54
CA THR A 30 6.28 14.85 20.80
C THR A 30 5.23 13.75 20.95
N GLN A 31 4.19 13.74 20.12
CA GLN A 31 3.40 12.52 19.98
C GLN A 31 4.19 11.59 19.08
N THR A 32 4.73 10.54 19.69
CA THR A 32 5.47 9.52 18.95
C THR A 32 4.48 8.76 18.05
N LEU A 33 4.95 8.28 16.89
CA LEU A 33 4.14 7.45 15.99
C LEU A 33 3.47 6.28 16.73
N PHE A 34 4.14 5.74 17.76
CA PHE A 34 3.63 4.68 18.62
C PHE A 34 2.43 5.11 19.47
N GLU A 35 2.41 6.34 19.97
CA GLU A 35 1.27 6.89 20.73
C GLU A 35 0.09 7.18 19.81
N GLU A 36 0.31 7.73 18.61
CA GLU A 36 -0.76 7.87 17.62
C GLU A 36 -1.35 6.52 17.20
N ILE A 37 -0.51 5.48 17.02
CA ILE A 37 -0.97 4.11 16.71
C ILE A 37 -1.82 3.54 17.87
N LYS A 38 -1.40 3.79 19.12
CA LYS A 38 -2.07 3.29 20.32
C LYS A 38 -3.39 4.03 20.58
N GLU A 39 -3.45 5.32 20.31
CA GLU A 39 -4.65 6.16 20.47
C GLU A 39 -5.64 6.01 19.30
N LYS A 40 -5.16 5.91 18.05
CA LYS A 40 -6.03 5.89 16.85
C LYS A 40 -6.32 4.49 16.29
N LYS A 41 -5.71 3.41 16.82
CA LYS A 41 -5.86 2.01 16.32
C LYS A 41 -5.82 1.91 14.79
N LEU A 42 -5.02 2.75 14.12
CA LEU A 42 -4.98 2.75 12.66
C LEU A 42 -4.40 1.40 12.17
N PRO A 43 -5.08 0.70 11.24
CA PRO A 43 -4.57 -0.56 10.75
C PRO A 43 -3.26 -0.33 10.01
N PHE A 44 -2.26 -1.18 10.27
CA PHE A 44 -1.03 -1.19 9.47
C PHE A 44 -1.39 -1.54 8.02
N VAL A 45 -1.17 -0.58 7.11
CA VAL A 45 -1.39 -0.74 5.67
C VAL A 45 -0.03 -0.89 4.99
N SER A 46 0.08 -1.83 4.07
CA SER A 46 1.24 -2.05 3.21
C SER A 46 0.85 -1.82 1.76
N ASN A 47 1.73 -1.19 0.99
CA ASN A 47 1.62 -1.11 -0.47
C ASN A 47 2.41 -2.27 -1.08
N ILE A 48 1.81 -3.02 -2.00
CA ILE A 48 2.45 -4.09 -2.77
C ILE A 48 2.21 -3.85 -4.26
N VAL A 49 3.28 -3.97 -5.05
CA VAL A 49 3.23 -3.90 -6.51
C VAL A 49 3.62 -5.25 -7.08
N ILE A 50 2.66 -5.89 -7.74
CA ILE A 50 2.81 -7.22 -8.35
C ILE A 50 2.85 -7.03 -9.86
N ILE A 51 3.80 -7.68 -10.51
CA ILE A 51 3.82 -7.83 -11.97
C ILE A 51 3.69 -9.31 -12.31
N GLY A 52 3.00 -9.65 -13.39
CA GLY A 52 2.86 -11.05 -13.76
C GLY A 52 2.34 -11.28 -15.16
N ARG A 53 2.27 -12.56 -15.53
CA ARG A 53 1.80 -13.05 -16.81
C ARG A 53 0.53 -13.87 -16.63
N LEU A 54 -0.41 -13.66 -17.54
CA LEU A 54 -1.62 -14.47 -17.65
C LEU A 54 -1.30 -15.81 -18.31
N ARG A 55 -2.05 -16.85 -17.98
CA ARG A 55 -1.98 -18.11 -18.74
C ARG A 55 -2.57 -17.92 -20.14
N ASP A 56 -2.15 -18.71 -21.11
CA ASP A 56 -2.61 -18.62 -22.50
C ASP A 56 -4.02 -19.23 -22.68
N THR A 57 -5.09 -18.50 -22.35
CA THR A 57 -6.48 -18.82 -22.79
C THR A 57 -7.21 -17.55 -23.23
N TRP A 58 -8.23 -17.72 -24.05
CA TRP A 58 -9.04 -16.64 -24.61
C TRP A 58 -9.91 -15.96 -23.53
N ASP A 59 -10.02 -14.62 -23.59
CA ASP A 59 -10.86 -13.72 -22.74
C ASP A 59 -10.47 -13.51 -21.24
N LYS A 60 -9.22 -13.78 -20.87
CA LYS A 60 -8.76 -13.66 -19.47
C LYS A 60 -8.70 -12.25 -18.87
N GLN A 61 -8.67 -11.19 -19.69
CA GLN A 61 -8.49 -9.85 -19.13
C GLN A 61 -9.67 -9.44 -18.25
N SER A 62 -10.89 -9.66 -18.75
CA SER A 62 -12.11 -9.39 -18.00
C SER A 62 -12.25 -10.36 -16.82
N GLU A 63 -11.95 -11.63 -17.04
CA GLU A 63 -12.03 -12.68 -16.02
C GLU A 63 -11.12 -12.40 -14.81
N LEU A 64 -9.87 -12.00 -15.04
CA LEU A 64 -8.94 -11.63 -13.97
C LEU A 64 -9.42 -10.41 -13.18
N GLY A 65 -9.91 -9.40 -13.89
CA GLY A 65 -10.47 -8.20 -13.27
C GLY A 65 -11.66 -8.52 -12.38
N GLU A 66 -12.61 -9.30 -12.89
CA GLU A 66 -13.80 -9.76 -12.16
C GLU A 66 -13.45 -10.68 -10.99
N TYR A 67 -12.47 -11.56 -11.17
CA TYR A 67 -11.95 -12.43 -10.12
C TYR A 67 -11.45 -11.61 -8.94
N TYR A 68 -10.53 -10.67 -9.19
CA TYR A 68 -9.99 -9.85 -8.12
C TYR A 68 -11.02 -8.87 -7.56
N GLN A 69 -11.97 -8.39 -8.36
CA GLN A 69 -13.08 -7.60 -7.83
C GLN A 69 -13.87 -8.37 -6.77
N LYS A 70 -14.22 -9.63 -7.05
CA LYS A 70 -14.93 -10.51 -6.11
C LYS A 70 -14.08 -10.83 -4.89
N PHE A 71 -12.80 -11.17 -5.09
CA PHE A 71 -11.87 -11.46 -4.01
C PHE A 71 -11.67 -10.26 -3.07
N ILE A 72 -11.41 -9.07 -3.62
CA ILE A 72 -11.22 -7.86 -2.83
C ILE A 72 -12.51 -7.49 -2.06
N SER A 73 -13.67 -7.66 -2.68
CA SER A 73 -14.96 -7.46 -2.01
C SER A 73 -15.25 -8.50 -0.92
N SER A 74 -14.68 -9.70 -0.98
CA SER A 74 -14.89 -10.76 0.02
C SER A 74 -13.92 -10.69 1.21
N LEU A 75 -12.81 -9.94 1.10
CA LEU A 75 -11.79 -9.84 2.14
C LEU A 75 -12.34 -9.50 3.52
N SER A 76 -13.27 -8.54 3.63
CA SER A 76 -13.87 -8.17 4.91
C SER A 76 -14.52 -9.38 5.59
N SER A 77 -15.36 -10.11 4.85
CA SER A 77 -16.05 -11.29 5.38
C SER A 77 -15.08 -12.43 5.74
N ILE A 78 -14.03 -12.63 4.95
CA ILE A 78 -13.01 -13.66 5.21
C ILE A 78 -12.26 -13.34 6.51
N ILE A 79 -11.86 -12.09 6.68
CA ILE A 79 -11.08 -11.64 7.85
C ILE A 79 -11.94 -11.69 9.12
N GLU A 80 -13.19 -11.22 9.06
CA GLU A 80 -14.13 -11.28 10.18
C GLU A 80 -14.35 -12.72 10.67
N LYS A 81 -14.62 -13.66 9.75
CA LYS A 81 -14.78 -15.10 10.09
C LYS A 81 -13.52 -15.72 10.69
N GLY A 82 -12.33 -15.29 10.25
CA GLY A 82 -11.07 -15.77 10.78
C GLY A 82 -10.78 -15.27 12.21
N LEU A 83 -11.37 -14.14 12.62
CA LEU A 83 -11.18 -13.54 13.94
C LEU A 83 -12.10 -14.13 15.02
N GLU A 84 -13.26 -14.70 14.65
CA GLU A 84 -14.21 -15.33 15.60
C GLU A 84 -13.62 -16.52 16.39
N HIS A 85 -12.43 -17.01 16.02
CA HIS A 85 -11.72 -18.08 16.75
C HIS A 85 -10.71 -17.57 17.80
N HIS A 86 -10.46 -16.25 17.89
CA HIS A 86 -9.54 -15.66 18.87
C HIS A 86 -10.14 -14.40 19.52
N GLU A 87 -10.66 -14.57 20.74
CA GLU A 87 -11.03 -13.55 21.74
C GLU A 87 -12.16 -12.55 21.41
N HIS A 88 -13.25 -12.69 22.17
CA HIS A 88 -14.28 -11.67 22.39
C HIS A 88 -13.67 -10.42 23.06
N ASN A 89 -13.22 -9.43 22.27
CA ASN A 89 -13.16 -8.01 22.64
C ASN A 89 -12.60 -7.10 21.52
N THR A 90 -12.94 -7.36 20.26
CA THR A 90 -12.76 -6.35 19.21
C THR A 90 -13.98 -5.43 19.19
N PRO A 91 -13.80 -4.10 19.36
CA PRO A 91 -14.92 -3.16 19.30
C PRO A 91 -15.62 -3.30 17.95
N ASP A 92 -16.96 -3.35 18.00
CA ASP A 92 -17.81 -3.22 16.83
C ASP A 92 -17.42 -1.99 16.02
N SER A 93 -17.59 -2.10 14.70
CA SER A 93 -17.45 -1.00 13.73
C SER A 93 -16.00 -0.59 13.45
N TYR A 94 -15.43 -1.18 12.42
CA TYR A 94 -14.90 -0.36 11.33
C TYR A 94 -15.28 -1.02 10.02
N ASN A 95 -16.01 -0.27 9.18
CA ASN A 95 -16.16 -0.52 7.75
C ASN A 95 -14.77 -0.36 7.08
N THR A 96 -13.83 -1.21 7.49
CA THR A 96 -12.41 -1.08 7.15
C THR A 96 -12.27 -1.62 5.76
N GLN A 97 -12.03 -0.72 4.82
CA GLN A 97 -11.61 -1.12 3.51
C GLN A 97 -10.25 -1.83 3.63
N HIS A 98 -10.27 -3.16 3.54
CA HIS A 98 -9.08 -3.99 3.72
C HIS A 98 -8.08 -3.86 2.57
N ALA A 99 -8.57 -3.49 1.38
CA ALA A 99 -7.76 -3.29 0.19
C ALA A 99 -8.28 -2.14 -0.68
N THR A 100 -7.35 -1.33 -1.16
CA THR A 100 -7.52 -0.34 -2.25
C THR A 100 -6.44 -0.60 -3.29
N GLY A 101 -6.58 -0.06 -4.51
CA GLY A 101 -5.56 -0.29 -5.52
C GLY A 101 -6.03 -0.18 -6.95
N LEU A 102 -5.16 -0.60 -7.85
CA LEU A 102 -5.36 -0.59 -9.28
C LEU A 102 -4.79 -1.87 -9.90
N LEU A 103 -5.58 -2.53 -10.73
CA LEU A 103 -5.13 -3.64 -11.58
C LEU A 103 -5.16 -3.21 -13.06
N LEU A 104 -3.98 -3.11 -13.67
CA LEU A 104 -3.82 -2.89 -15.11
C LEU A 104 -3.61 -4.24 -15.79
N ILE A 105 -4.39 -4.52 -16.82
CA ILE A 105 -4.38 -5.82 -17.50
C ILE A 105 -4.06 -5.60 -18.96
N PHE A 106 -2.84 -5.97 -19.35
CA PHE A 106 -2.35 -5.97 -20.73
C PHE A 106 -2.71 -7.30 -21.42
N PRO A 107 -2.51 -7.46 -22.74
CA PRO A 107 -2.91 -8.67 -23.46
C PRO A 107 -2.39 -9.98 -22.83
N THR A 108 -1.13 -9.99 -22.37
CA THR A 108 -0.52 -11.17 -21.75
C THR A 108 0.06 -10.92 -20.36
N LEU A 109 0.13 -9.66 -19.94
CA LEU A 109 0.76 -9.22 -18.69
C LEU A 109 -0.24 -8.48 -17.80
N PHE A 110 0.07 -8.35 -16.52
CA PHE A 110 -0.67 -7.48 -15.63
C PHE A 110 0.25 -6.78 -14.63
N VAL A 111 -0.23 -5.66 -14.10
CA VAL A 111 0.37 -4.95 -12.97
C VAL A 111 -0.72 -4.68 -11.94
N HIS A 112 -0.51 -5.13 -10.70
CA HIS A 112 -1.46 -4.99 -9.60
C HIS A 112 -0.82 -4.19 -8.47
N CYS A 113 -1.29 -2.96 -8.31
CA CYS A 113 -0.95 -2.11 -7.18
C CYS A 113 -2.02 -2.30 -6.11
N LEU A 114 -1.62 -2.67 -4.90
CA LEU A 114 -2.53 -2.95 -3.80
C LEU A 114 -2.03 -2.26 -2.54
N GLU A 115 -2.93 -1.57 -1.87
CA GLU A 115 -2.72 -1.06 -0.52
C GLU A 115 -3.60 -1.90 0.39
N VAL A 116 -2.99 -2.70 1.27
CA VAL A 116 -3.67 -3.76 1.99
C VAL A 116 -3.33 -3.72 3.46
N THR A 117 -4.32 -4.00 4.30
CA THR A 117 -4.07 -4.24 5.72
C THR A 117 -3.19 -5.48 5.92
N ASN A 118 -2.44 -5.57 7.02
CA ASN A 118 -1.59 -6.74 7.30
C ASN A 118 -2.31 -8.11 7.18
N PRO A 119 -3.54 -8.30 7.71
CA PRO A 119 -4.26 -9.56 7.52
C PRO A 119 -4.57 -9.85 6.05
N ALA A 120 -4.96 -8.81 5.29
CA ALA A 120 -5.28 -8.93 3.87
C ALA A 120 -4.03 -9.20 3.01
N LEU A 121 -2.85 -8.68 3.39
CA LEU A 121 -1.61 -8.93 2.66
C LEU A 121 -1.28 -10.42 2.56
N LYS A 122 -1.44 -11.15 3.67
CA LYS A 122 -1.22 -12.60 3.68
C LYS A 122 -2.20 -13.31 2.73
N LEU A 123 -3.49 -12.98 2.80
CA LEU A 123 -4.53 -13.57 1.94
C LEU A 123 -4.27 -13.29 0.45
N VAL A 124 -3.84 -12.07 0.10
CA VAL A 124 -3.46 -11.71 -1.28
C VAL A 124 -2.30 -12.56 -1.77
N LEU A 125 -1.27 -12.76 -0.94
CA LEU A 125 -0.12 -13.58 -1.31
C LEU A 125 -0.49 -15.06 -1.44
N GLU A 126 -1.35 -15.57 -0.56
CA GLU A 126 -1.87 -16.95 -0.62
C GLU A 126 -2.71 -17.18 -1.88
N ASP A 127 -3.63 -16.26 -2.19
CA ASP A 127 -4.47 -16.28 -3.39
C ASP A 127 -3.63 -16.24 -4.68
N LEU A 128 -2.65 -15.33 -4.75
CA LEU A 128 -1.71 -15.23 -5.86
C LEU A 128 -0.94 -16.54 -6.05
N ASN A 129 -0.41 -17.10 -4.96
CA ASN A 129 0.34 -18.35 -5.00
C ASN A 129 -0.55 -19.54 -5.40
N GLN A 130 -1.81 -19.58 -4.93
CA GLN A 130 -2.77 -20.60 -5.32
C GLN A 130 -3.12 -20.51 -6.82
N SER A 131 -3.36 -19.30 -7.33
CA SER A 131 -3.64 -19.06 -8.76
C SER A 131 -2.46 -19.50 -9.65
N ILE A 132 -1.22 -19.27 -9.22
CA ILE A 132 -0.03 -19.73 -9.95
C ILE A 132 0.10 -21.25 -9.94
N ASN A 133 -0.20 -21.92 -8.82
CA ASN A 133 0.02 -23.36 -8.68
C ASN A 133 -1.16 -24.23 -9.16
N THR A 134 -2.34 -23.66 -9.35
CA THR A 134 -3.53 -24.39 -9.83
C THR A 134 -3.51 -24.49 -11.36
N GLN A 135 -3.82 -25.66 -11.91
CA GLN A 135 -3.85 -25.89 -13.36
C GLN A 135 -4.80 -24.92 -14.08
N ASP A 136 -5.98 -24.71 -13.49
CA ASP A 136 -7.04 -23.83 -13.99
C ASP A 136 -6.93 -22.39 -13.46
N GLY A 137 -5.82 -22.04 -12.81
CA GLY A 137 -5.59 -20.68 -12.33
C GLY A 137 -5.41 -19.67 -13.47
N LEU A 138 -5.68 -18.39 -13.21
CA LEU A 138 -5.60 -17.34 -14.23
C LEU A 138 -4.16 -16.88 -14.50
N ILE A 139 -3.29 -17.03 -13.50
CA ILE A 139 -1.93 -16.49 -13.49
C ILE A 139 -0.93 -17.60 -13.80
N ARG A 140 0.00 -17.31 -14.71
CA ARG A 140 1.08 -18.22 -15.11
C ARG A 140 2.30 -18.05 -14.20
N GLU A 141 2.70 -16.81 -13.99
CA GLU A 141 3.86 -16.42 -13.19
C GLU A 141 3.65 -14.99 -12.67
N ALA A 142 4.21 -14.68 -11.50
CA ALA A 142 4.21 -13.32 -10.96
C ALA A 142 5.41 -13.10 -10.06
N SER A 143 5.85 -11.84 -10.00
CA SER A 143 6.92 -11.36 -9.15
C SER A 143 6.49 -10.09 -8.41
N ILE A 144 7.01 -9.92 -7.21
CA ILE A 144 6.76 -8.74 -6.38
C ILE A 144 7.82 -7.70 -6.69
N LEU A 145 7.41 -6.64 -7.38
CA LEU A 145 8.27 -5.54 -7.78
C LEU A 145 8.65 -4.66 -6.58
N ASN A 146 7.70 -4.42 -5.67
CA ASN A 146 7.93 -3.61 -4.47
C ASN A 146 6.95 -3.97 -3.34
N ILE A 147 7.42 -3.91 -2.09
CA ILE A 147 6.57 -3.86 -0.90
C ILE A 147 7.03 -2.70 -0.03
N SER A 148 6.09 -1.82 0.33
CA SER A 148 6.31 -0.74 1.29
C SER A 148 5.36 -0.93 2.46
N TYR A 149 5.93 -1.23 3.63
CA TYR A 149 5.16 -1.48 4.85
C TYR A 149 4.82 -0.17 5.57
N ASN A 150 3.69 -0.16 6.30
CA ASN A 150 3.27 0.93 7.16
C ASN A 150 3.13 2.29 6.43
N ILE A 151 2.45 2.28 5.28
CA ILE A 151 2.13 3.53 4.57
C ILE A 151 1.16 4.36 5.42
N LYS A 152 1.39 5.67 5.49
CA LYS A 152 0.59 6.57 6.33
C LYS A 152 -0.79 6.87 5.75
N THR A 153 -0.88 6.92 4.42
CA THR A 153 -2.09 7.31 3.70
C THR A 153 -2.24 6.44 2.45
N ARG A 154 -3.45 5.98 2.20
CA ARG A 154 -3.82 5.31 0.94
C ARG A 154 -3.80 6.31 -0.21
N ILE A 155 -3.18 5.93 -1.31
CA ILE A 155 -3.10 6.65 -2.58
C ILE A 155 -4.37 6.39 -3.39
N TYR A 156 -4.88 5.15 -3.37
CA TYR A 156 -6.06 4.77 -4.13
C TYR A 156 -7.31 4.87 -3.24
N PRO A 157 -8.34 5.63 -3.65
CA PRO A 157 -9.56 5.79 -2.85
C PRO A 157 -10.44 4.53 -2.85
N ASN A 158 -10.33 3.69 -3.89
CA ASN A 158 -11.01 2.41 -3.99
C ASN A 158 -10.17 1.45 -4.84
N TRP A 159 -10.54 0.17 -4.84
CA TRP A 159 -9.96 -0.77 -5.79
C TRP A 159 -10.66 -0.65 -7.15
N THR A 160 -9.89 -0.68 -8.23
CA THR A 160 -10.38 -0.72 -9.62
C THR A 160 -9.49 -1.59 -10.50
N PHE A 161 -10.02 -1.98 -11.66
CA PHE A 161 -9.22 -2.61 -12.70
C PHE A 161 -9.53 -2.01 -14.09
N LYS A 162 -8.58 -2.17 -15.01
CA LYS A 162 -8.73 -1.74 -16.40
C LYS A 162 -7.97 -2.67 -17.34
N SER A 163 -8.70 -3.20 -18.32
CA SER A 163 -8.12 -3.88 -19.48
C SER A 163 -7.59 -2.85 -20.48
N ILE A 164 -6.32 -2.97 -20.82
CA ILE A 164 -5.58 -2.05 -21.67
C ILE A 164 -5.56 -2.59 -23.10
N LYS A 165 -6.05 -1.77 -24.04
CA LYS A 165 -6.13 -2.07 -25.46
C LYS A 165 -5.00 -1.36 -26.22
N LEU A 166 -3.77 -1.78 -25.98
CA LEU A 166 -2.61 -1.29 -26.73
C LEU A 166 -2.22 -2.28 -27.83
N ALA A 167 -1.53 -1.78 -28.86
CA ALA A 167 -0.87 -2.64 -29.83
C ALA A 167 0.10 -3.58 -29.10
N VAL A 168 0.23 -4.81 -29.62
CA VAL A 168 1.21 -5.78 -29.10
C VAL A 168 2.60 -5.22 -29.39
N GLU A 169 3.34 -4.89 -28.33
CA GLU A 169 4.74 -4.50 -28.42
C GLU A 169 5.63 -5.75 -28.56
N ASP A 170 6.83 -5.57 -29.12
CA ASP A 170 7.88 -6.59 -29.04
C ASP A 170 8.32 -6.74 -27.58
N LEU A 171 7.75 -7.73 -26.90
CA LEU A 171 8.00 -7.98 -25.48
C LEU A 171 9.45 -8.44 -25.22
N ASP A 172 10.16 -8.92 -26.24
CA ASP A 172 11.52 -9.44 -26.08
C ASP A 172 12.60 -8.38 -26.34
N ALA A 173 12.20 -7.13 -26.62
CA ALA A 173 13.09 -6.00 -26.67
C ALA A 173 13.88 -5.87 -25.35
N GLN A 174 15.20 -5.91 -25.44
CA GLN A 174 16.08 -5.67 -24.28
C GLN A 174 16.20 -4.17 -24.03
N PRO A 175 15.90 -3.69 -22.82
CA PRO A 175 16.15 -2.30 -22.46
C PRO A 175 17.66 -2.02 -22.44
N ALA A 176 18.04 -0.78 -22.75
CA ALA A 176 19.44 -0.35 -22.68
C ALA A 176 19.85 0.00 -21.25
N GLU A 177 18.87 0.34 -20.41
CA GLU A 177 19.05 0.77 -19.03
C GLU A 177 19.14 -0.41 -18.05
N THR A 178 19.56 -0.10 -16.82
CA THR A 178 19.66 -1.09 -15.74
C THR A 178 18.29 -1.53 -15.25
N THR A 179 18.23 -2.73 -14.64
CA THR A 179 17.00 -3.24 -14.01
C THR A 179 16.41 -2.27 -12.99
N GLU A 180 17.25 -1.61 -12.18
CA GLU A 180 16.81 -0.63 -11.19
C GLU A 180 16.16 0.59 -11.87
N THR A 181 16.78 1.12 -12.92
CA THR A 181 16.24 2.24 -13.69
C THR A 181 14.87 1.91 -14.29
N ILE A 182 14.74 0.73 -14.90
CA ILE A 182 13.47 0.27 -15.47
C ILE A 182 12.40 0.07 -14.39
N ALA A 183 12.77 -0.51 -13.24
CA ALA A 183 11.85 -0.66 -12.11
C ALA A 183 11.35 0.70 -11.59
N LEU A 184 12.24 1.67 -11.44
CA LEU A 184 11.89 3.03 -11.03
C LEU A 184 11.02 3.74 -12.05
N GLU A 185 11.24 3.54 -13.36
CA GLU A 185 10.38 4.09 -14.40
C GLU A 185 8.96 3.53 -14.31
N VAL A 186 8.83 2.20 -14.17
CA VAL A 186 7.52 1.53 -14.03
C VAL A 186 6.81 2.02 -12.77
N LEU A 187 7.48 2.03 -11.61
CA LEU A 187 6.91 2.52 -10.36
C LEU A 187 6.53 4.01 -10.45
N GLY A 188 7.36 4.82 -11.11
CA GLY A 188 7.10 6.24 -11.34
C GLY A 188 5.85 6.49 -12.19
N LYS A 189 5.65 5.69 -13.26
CA LYS A 189 4.44 5.75 -14.09
C LYS A 189 3.19 5.37 -13.29
N LEU A 190 3.26 4.30 -12.49
CA LEU A 190 2.15 3.87 -11.62
C LEU A 190 1.77 4.96 -10.60
N LEU A 191 2.75 5.62 -9.99
CA LEU A 191 2.51 6.71 -9.06
C LEU A 191 1.89 7.93 -9.74
N ARG A 192 2.38 8.30 -10.93
CA ARG A 192 1.80 9.40 -11.73
C ARG A 192 0.37 9.10 -12.14
N LEU A 193 0.06 7.84 -12.49
CA LEU A 193 -1.30 7.40 -12.79
C LEU A 193 -2.22 7.48 -11.57
N ALA A 194 -1.73 7.09 -10.40
CA ALA A 194 -2.49 7.20 -9.16
C ALA A 194 -2.78 8.68 -8.80
N LYS A 195 -1.79 9.57 -8.98
CA LYS A 195 -1.95 11.01 -8.83
C LYS A 195 -2.98 11.58 -9.81
N TYR A 196 -2.91 11.18 -11.08
CA TYR A 196 -3.89 11.58 -12.09
C TYR A 196 -5.32 11.18 -11.70
N GLN A 197 -5.53 9.94 -11.24
CA GLN A 197 -6.85 9.51 -10.75
C GLN A 197 -7.34 10.33 -9.56
N ALA A 198 -6.46 10.68 -8.63
CA ALA A 198 -6.82 11.50 -7.48
C ALA A 198 -7.21 12.94 -7.88
N GLU A 199 -6.52 13.51 -8.88
CA GLU A 199 -6.80 14.84 -9.42
C GLU A 199 -8.10 14.89 -10.23
N GLU A 200 -8.36 13.92 -11.10
CA GLU A 200 -9.61 13.87 -11.88
C GLU A 200 -10.84 13.61 -11.01
N ARG A 201 -10.68 12.84 -9.92
CA ARG A 201 -11.77 12.63 -8.95
C ARG A 201 -12.20 13.94 -8.28
N GLN A 202 -11.28 14.87 -8.03
CA GLN A 202 -11.62 16.19 -7.50
C GLN A 202 -12.45 17.03 -8.49
N ARG A 203 -12.45 16.66 -9.77
CA ARG A 203 -13.28 17.25 -10.83
C ARG A 203 -14.63 16.54 -11.01
N ASN A 204 -15.02 15.69 -10.05
CA ASN A 204 -16.27 14.91 -10.00
C ASN A 204 -16.41 13.79 -11.04
N GLU A 205 -15.32 13.30 -11.62
CA GLU A 205 -15.35 12.11 -12.46
C GLU A 205 -15.33 10.82 -11.62
N ARG A 206 -16.06 9.78 -12.04
CA ARG A 206 -16.02 8.48 -11.34
C ARG A 206 -14.72 7.75 -11.71
N PRO A 207 -14.14 6.95 -10.80
CA PRO A 207 -12.90 6.20 -11.05
C PRO A 207 -12.92 5.33 -12.32
N ILE A 208 -14.08 4.76 -12.65
CA ILE A 208 -14.24 3.91 -13.84
C ILE A 208 -14.22 4.74 -15.13
N ASP A 209 -14.75 5.97 -15.08
CA ASP A 209 -14.82 6.88 -16.22
C ASP A 209 -13.42 7.44 -16.52
N ILE A 210 -12.65 7.77 -15.47
CA ILE A 210 -11.25 8.23 -15.56
C ILE A 210 -10.37 7.19 -16.27
N LEU A 211 -10.60 5.90 -15.99
CA LEU A 211 -9.83 4.80 -16.58
C LEU A 211 -10.37 4.32 -17.94
N ALA A 212 -11.60 4.70 -18.31
CA ALA A 212 -12.29 4.15 -19.48
C ALA A 212 -11.50 4.34 -20.77
N ASN A 213 -10.84 5.49 -20.95
CA ASN A 213 -10.09 5.83 -22.16
C ASN A 213 -8.62 6.18 -21.87
N ILE A 214 -8.05 5.66 -20.78
CA ILE A 214 -6.67 5.97 -20.37
C ILE A 214 -5.64 5.61 -21.45
N ASP A 215 -5.91 4.54 -22.20
CA ASP A 215 -5.12 4.06 -23.33
C ASP A 215 -5.11 5.04 -24.52
N GLN A 216 -6.12 5.90 -24.65
CA GLN A 216 -6.21 6.88 -25.73
C GLN A 216 -5.77 8.27 -25.27
N GLN A 217 -6.13 8.67 -24.05
CA GLN A 217 -5.93 10.03 -23.56
C GLN A 217 -4.59 10.20 -22.86
N ARG A 218 -4.12 9.17 -22.15
CA ARG A 218 -2.96 9.23 -21.25
C ARG A 218 -2.09 7.98 -21.31
N ALA A 219 -1.84 7.48 -22.53
CA ALA A 219 -0.95 6.34 -22.75
C ALA A 219 0.48 6.61 -22.21
N ASP A 220 0.88 7.87 -22.11
CA ASP A 220 2.14 8.32 -21.49
C ASP A 220 2.29 7.89 -20.01
N LEU A 221 1.17 7.70 -19.32
CA LEU A 221 1.14 7.25 -17.93
C LEU A 221 1.18 5.72 -17.78
N LEU A 222 0.99 4.97 -18.86
CA LEU A 222 0.98 3.51 -18.80
C LEU A 222 2.41 2.97 -18.82
N PRO A 223 2.75 2.02 -17.92
CA PRO A 223 4.03 1.34 -17.97
C PRO A 223 4.18 0.58 -19.30
N ASN A 224 5.39 0.61 -19.86
CA ASN A 224 5.72 -0.06 -21.11
C ASN A 224 5.67 -1.60 -20.91
N GLN A 225 5.12 -2.33 -21.88
CA GLN A 225 4.90 -3.77 -21.74
C GLN A 225 6.21 -4.57 -21.82
N ALA A 226 7.13 -4.17 -22.69
CA ALA A 226 8.46 -4.77 -22.75
C ALA A 226 9.24 -4.57 -21.44
N ASN A 227 9.13 -3.39 -20.81
CA ASN A 227 9.73 -3.13 -19.49
C ASN A 227 9.14 -4.05 -18.41
N ILE A 228 7.82 -4.21 -18.35
CA ILE A 228 7.17 -5.15 -17.41
C ILE A 228 7.65 -6.58 -17.67
N ASN A 229 7.69 -7.00 -18.93
CA ASN A 229 8.14 -8.33 -19.34
C ASN A 229 9.60 -8.58 -18.95
N TYR A 230 10.46 -7.60 -19.18
CA TYR A 230 11.87 -7.64 -18.80
C TYR A 230 12.04 -7.78 -17.29
N LEU A 231 11.34 -6.97 -16.50
CA LEU A 231 11.39 -7.02 -15.03
C LEU A 231 10.91 -8.36 -14.50
N LEU A 232 9.83 -8.92 -15.05
CA LEU A 232 9.29 -10.21 -14.65
C LEU A 232 10.29 -11.37 -14.82
N LYS A 233 11.20 -11.26 -15.80
CA LYS A 233 12.27 -12.24 -16.05
C LYS A 233 13.47 -12.09 -15.10
N GLN A 234 13.54 -11.04 -14.28
CA GLN A 234 14.71 -10.78 -13.43
C GLN A 234 14.66 -11.57 -12.13
N PRO A 235 15.75 -12.28 -11.75
CA PRO A 235 15.78 -13.13 -10.56
C PRO A 235 15.85 -12.35 -9.25
N ILE A 236 16.05 -11.03 -9.30
CA ILE A 236 16.16 -10.18 -8.10
C ILE A 236 14.80 -10.00 -7.40
N PHE A 237 13.69 -10.16 -8.13
CA PHE A 237 12.35 -9.98 -7.58
C PHE A 237 11.86 -11.26 -6.94
N ARG A 238 11.18 -11.12 -5.80
CA ARG A 238 10.71 -12.26 -5.02
C ARG A 238 9.35 -12.74 -5.52
N THR A 239 9.09 -14.02 -5.36
CA THR A 239 7.76 -14.60 -5.59
C THR A 239 6.87 -14.48 -4.35
N ALA A 240 5.57 -14.71 -4.52
CA ALA A 240 4.64 -14.79 -3.39
C ALA A 240 5.03 -15.89 -2.39
N ASP A 241 5.47 -17.06 -2.90
CA ASP A 241 5.91 -18.18 -2.08
C ASP A 241 7.15 -17.82 -1.22
N ASP A 242 8.12 -17.09 -1.79
CA ASP A 242 9.30 -16.62 -1.05
C ASP A 242 8.94 -15.74 0.14
N ILE A 243 7.92 -14.89 -0.02
CA ILE A 243 7.45 -14.00 1.05
C ILE A 243 6.63 -14.79 2.07
N LEU A 244 5.73 -15.69 1.63
CA LEU A 244 4.93 -16.54 2.51
C LEU A 244 5.78 -17.45 3.39
N LYS A 245 6.92 -17.93 2.88
CA LYS A 245 7.90 -18.68 3.69
C LYS A 245 8.40 -17.89 4.90
N ASN A 246 8.50 -16.56 4.81
CA ASN A 246 8.91 -15.73 5.94
C ASN A 246 7.81 -15.62 7.00
N TYR A 247 6.52 -15.62 6.60
CA TYR A 247 5.40 -15.66 7.55
C TYR A 247 5.35 -16.94 8.39
N LYS A 248 5.93 -18.04 7.89
CA LYS A 248 6.00 -19.34 8.58
C LYS A 248 7.21 -19.48 9.49
N ARG A 249 8.16 -18.53 9.47
CA ARG A 249 9.35 -18.57 10.32
C ARG A 249 9.04 -17.91 11.66
N PRO A 250 9.25 -18.60 12.80
CA PRO A 250 9.10 -17.96 14.11
C PRO A 250 10.10 -16.81 14.21
N VAL A 251 9.61 -15.62 14.51
CA VAL A 251 10.48 -14.47 14.78
C VAL A 251 11.09 -14.69 16.16
N ASN A 252 12.30 -15.24 16.21
CA ASN A 252 13.02 -15.40 17.47
C ASN A 252 13.66 -14.05 17.83
N ILE A 253 12.82 -13.09 18.24
CA ILE A 253 13.31 -11.84 18.83
C ILE A 253 13.69 -12.19 20.27
N ARG A 254 14.98 -12.44 20.50
CA ARG A 254 15.52 -12.41 21.86
C ARG A 254 15.59 -10.94 22.27
N PHE A 255 14.79 -10.53 23.24
CA PHE A 255 14.89 -9.19 23.80
C PHE A 255 16.06 -9.16 24.80
N GLU A 256 16.79 -8.05 24.88
CA GLU A 256 17.87 -7.89 25.89
C GLU A 256 17.34 -8.02 27.33
N SER A 257 16.05 -7.77 27.56
CA SER A 257 15.37 -8.04 28.84
C SER A 257 15.37 -9.53 29.22
N ASP A 258 15.41 -10.43 28.24
CA ASP A 258 15.44 -11.87 28.48
C ASP A 258 16.83 -12.34 28.92
N LEU A 259 17.85 -11.49 28.76
CA LEU A 259 19.24 -11.74 29.19
C LEU A 259 19.53 -11.22 30.59
N THR A 260 18.58 -10.54 31.26
CA THR A 260 18.85 -9.82 32.51
C THR A 260 17.95 -10.18 33.69
N ALA A 261 17.19 -11.28 33.65
CA ALA A 261 16.55 -11.75 34.87
C ALA A 261 17.63 -12.15 35.90
N PRO A 262 17.78 -11.46 37.05
CA PRO A 262 18.70 -11.91 38.08
C PRO A 262 18.20 -13.27 38.59
N PRO A 263 19.10 -14.21 38.91
CA PRO A 263 18.70 -15.48 39.50
C PRO A 263 17.89 -15.19 40.77
N THR A 264 16.75 -15.85 40.91
CA THR A 264 15.93 -15.79 42.13
C THR A 264 16.78 -16.26 43.31
N HIS A 265 17.34 -15.32 44.07
CA HIS A 265 18.03 -15.63 45.31
C HIS A 265 16.99 -16.26 46.23
N ARG A 266 17.16 -17.55 46.56
CA ARG A 266 16.38 -18.21 47.61
C ARG A 266 16.64 -17.44 48.90
N LEU A 267 15.64 -16.71 49.38
CA LEU A 267 15.65 -16.18 50.73
C LEU A 267 15.49 -17.38 51.66
N PHE A 268 16.58 -17.83 52.27
CA PHE A 268 16.49 -18.76 53.38
C PHE A 268 15.85 -18.03 54.57
N PRO A 269 14.88 -18.65 55.28
CA PRO A 269 14.37 -18.05 56.50
C PRO A 269 15.46 -18.10 57.57
N ILE A 270 15.79 -16.93 58.13
CA ILE A 270 16.58 -16.83 59.36
C ILE A 270 15.64 -17.19 60.50
N THR A 271 15.78 -18.39 61.07
CA THR A 271 15.18 -18.73 62.36
C THR A 271 16.14 -18.30 63.47
N PHE A 272 15.67 -17.40 64.35
CA PHE A 272 16.27 -17.13 65.66
C PHE A 272 15.93 -18.26 66.64
#